data_AF-A0A4R3VEH1-F1
#
_entry.id   AF-A0A4R3VEH1-F1
#
_cell.length_a   1.000
_cell.length_b   1.000
_cell.length_c   1.000
_cell.angle_alpha   90.00
_cell.angle_beta   90.00
_cell.angle_gamma   90.00
#
_symmetry.space_group_name_H-M   'P 1'
#
loop_
_entity.id
_entity.type
_entity.pdbx_description
1 polymer ?
#
loop_
_entity_poly.entity_id
_entity_poly.type
_entity_poly.pdbx_seq_one_letter_code
_entity_poly.pdbx_strand_id
1 'polypeptide(L)'
;MNGGVLHAVECLTQAELINACKGFQYFGFEVLASDIEEANRALAEGDDSHEDDFDERYGRHVPSDQVLFSAFQLDYERRPENYESVLSSEIVCARSQ
;
A
#
# COMPACT_ATOMS: atom_id res chain seq x y z
N MET A 1 -12.46 -4.29 -3.11
CA MET A 1 -12.67 -3.91 -1.69
C MET A 1 -14.11 -4.25 -1.33
N ASN A 2 -14.34 -5.10 -0.33
CA ASN A 2 -15.68 -5.25 0.26
C ASN A 2 -15.65 -4.44 1.55
N GLY A 3 -16.28 -3.26 1.58
CA GLY A 3 -16.39 -2.42 2.79
C GLY A 3 -15.70 -1.04 2.76
N GLY A 4 -15.18 -0.57 1.62
CA GLY A 4 -14.63 0.80 1.54
C GLY A 4 -13.31 1.00 2.29
N VAL A 5 -12.87 2.25 2.35
CA VAL A 5 -11.57 2.67 2.89
C VAL A 5 -11.53 2.54 4.41
N LEU A 6 -12.56 2.99 5.11
CA LEU A 6 -12.57 2.92 6.59
C LEU A 6 -12.51 1.47 7.08
N HIS A 7 -13.31 0.57 6.50
CA HIS A 7 -13.22 -0.85 6.86
C HIS A 7 -11.84 -1.45 6.54
N ALA A 8 -11.24 -1.07 5.41
CA ALA A 8 -9.89 -1.52 5.07
C ALA A 8 -8.87 -1.06 6.12
N VAL A 9 -8.96 0.18 6.60
CA VAL A 9 -8.08 0.72 7.64
C VAL A 9 -8.32 0.03 8.98
N GLU A 10 -9.57 -0.20 9.37
CA GLU A 10 -9.96 -0.90 10.61
C GLU A 10 -9.37 -2.31 10.68
N CYS A 11 -9.26 -3.00 9.53
CA CYS A 11 -8.71 -4.36 9.46
C CYS A 11 -7.18 -4.43 9.61
N LEU A 12 -6.46 -3.31 9.50
CA LEU A 12 -5.00 -3.28 9.54
C LEU A 12 -4.49 -3.01 10.96
N THR A 13 -3.39 -3.67 11.32
CA THR A 13 -2.60 -3.24 12.48
C THR A 13 -1.92 -1.90 12.18
N GLN A 14 -1.55 -1.16 13.23
CA GLN A 14 -0.84 0.12 13.08
C GLN A 14 0.46 -0.01 12.26
N ALA A 15 1.17 -1.13 12.39
CA ALA A 15 2.39 -1.39 11.64
C ALA A 15 2.12 -1.66 10.15
N GLU A 16 1.07 -2.41 9.84
CA GLU A 16 0.63 -2.66 8.46
C GLU A 16 0.15 -1.38 7.80
N LEU A 17 -0.61 -0.54 8.51
CA LEU A 17 -1.05 0.76 8.01
C LEU A 17 0.16 1.67 7.67
N ILE A 18 1.15 1.77 8.56
CA ILE A 18 2.37 2.56 8.30
C ILE A 18 3.09 2.05 7.06
N ASN A 19 3.19 0.72 6.90
CA ASN A 19 3.82 0.13 5.73
C ASN A 19 3.00 0.34 4.46
N ALA A 20 1.67 0.29 4.54
CA ALA A 20 0.78 0.58 3.43
C ALA A 20 0.96 2.04 2.96
N CYS A 21 0.94 3.02 3.87
CA CYS A 21 1.18 4.43 3.53
C CYS A 21 2.55 4.64 2.88
N LYS A 22 3.61 4.02 3.43
CA LYS A 22 4.94 4.04 2.82
C LYS A 22 4.96 3.42 1.43
N GLY A 23 4.23 2.33 1.21
CA GLY A 23 4.07 1.69 -0.09
C GLY A 23 3.40 2.62 -1.10
N PHE A 24 2.30 3.25 -0.73
CA PHE A 24 1.63 4.24 -1.59
C PHE A 24 2.55 5.41 -1.92
N GLN A 25 3.25 5.98 -0.93
CA GLN A 25 4.25 7.03 -1.15
C GLN A 25 5.38 6.58 -2.09
N TYR A 26 5.88 5.34 -1.92
CA TYR A 26 6.92 4.78 -2.77
C TYR A 26 6.52 4.74 -4.26
N PHE A 27 5.25 4.41 -4.53
CA PHE A 27 4.70 4.37 -5.89
C PHE A 27 4.16 5.73 -6.39
N GLY A 28 4.36 6.83 -5.65
CA GLY A 28 3.96 8.17 -6.07
C GLY A 28 2.48 8.51 -5.81
N PHE A 29 1.86 7.85 -4.82
CA PHE A 29 0.50 8.11 -4.36
C PHE A 29 0.51 8.84 -3.00
N GLU A 30 1.23 9.96 -2.90
CA GLU A 30 1.41 10.67 -1.63
C GLU A 30 0.10 11.22 -1.06
N VAL A 31 -0.76 11.76 -1.92
CA VAL A 31 -2.08 12.29 -1.51
C VAL A 31 -2.96 11.17 -0.96
N LEU A 32 -2.99 10.02 -1.64
CA LEU A 32 -3.73 8.85 -1.18
C LEU A 32 -3.20 8.33 0.16
N ALA A 33 -1.89 8.33 0.37
CA ALA A 33 -1.31 7.96 1.65
C ALA A 33 -1.76 8.92 2.78
N SER A 34 -1.84 10.23 2.51
CA SER A 34 -2.38 11.20 3.47
C SER A 34 -3.87 10.99 3.75
N ASP A 35 -4.67 10.66 2.74
CA ASP A 35 -6.10 10.34 2.91
C ASP A 35 -6.29 9.10 3.79
N ILE A 36 -5.45 8.06 3.62
CA ILE A 36 -5.49 6.85 4.45
C ILE A 36 -5.10 7.16 5.91
N GLU A 37 -4.11 8.02 6.14
CA GLU A 37 -3.75 8.46 7.49
C GLU A 37 -4.86 9.28 8.15
N GLU A 38 -5.60 10.07 7.37
CA GLU A 38 -6.78 10.81 7.84
C GLU A 38 -7.92 9.87 8.21
N ALA A 39 -8.21 8.86 7.38
CA ALA A 39 -9.19 7.83 7.66
C ALA A 39 -8.89 7.09 8.98
N ASN A 40 -7.61 6.78 9.26
CA ASN A 40 -7.21 6.18 10.52
C ASN A 40 -7.43 7.11 11.73
N ARG A 41 -7.23 8.42 11.59
CA ARG A 41 -7.54 9.38 12.66
C ARG A 41 -9.03 9.46 12.92
N ALA A 42 -9.85 9.52 11.86
CA ALA A 42 -11.31 9.53 11.98
C ALA A 42 -11.83 8.29 12.73
N LEU A 43 -11.32 7.10 12.40
CA LEU A 43 -11.65 5.86 13.13
C LEU A 43 -11.22 5.91 14.60
N ALA A 44 -10.04 6.44 14.91
CA ALA A 44 -9.57 6.58 16.28
C ALA A 44 -10.44 7.53 17.12
N GLU A 45 -11.06 8.51 16.47
CA GLU A 45 -12.04 9.44 17.06
C GLU A 45 -13.46 8.87 17.11
N GLY A 46 -13.70 7.71 16.48
CA GLY A 46 -15.00 7.08 16.37
C GLY A 46 -15.95 7.78 15.39
N ASP A 47 -15.40 8.49 14.41
CA ASP A 47 -16.16 9.20 13.38
C ASP A 47 -16.14 8.40 12.07
N ASP A 48 -17.26 7.73 11.77
CA ASP A 48 -17.51 6.99 10.54
C ASP A 48 -18.38 7.79 9.54
N SER A 49 -18.79 9.01 9.88
CA SER A 49 -19.73 9.81 9.08
C SER A 49 -19.18 10.25 7.72
N HIS A 50 -17.87 10.09 7.52
CA HIS A 50 -17.13 10.46 6.33
C HIS A 50 -16.73 9.26 5.44
N GLU A 51 -17.29 8.06 5.67
CA GLU A 51 -16.97 6.86 4.88
C GLU A 51 -17.09 7.08 3.37
N ASP A 52 -18.23 7.62 2.91
CA ASP A 52 -18.48 7.89 1.49
C ASP A 52 -17.47 8.88 0.89
N ASP A 53 -16.98 9.85 1.67
CA ASP A 53 -15.99 10.84 1.22
C ASP A 53 -14.60 10.20 1.06
N PHE A 54 -14.20 9.34 2.00
CA PHE A 54 -12.95 8.58 1.88
C PHE A 54 -12.99 7.63 0.67
N ASP A 55 -14.11 6.95 0.45
CA ASP A 55 -14.31 6.09 -0.71
C ASP A 55 -14.24 6.87 -2.03
N GLU A 56 -14.84 8.06 -2.09
CA GLU A 56 -14.78 8.92 -3.27
C GLU A 56 -13.35 9.42 -3.52
N ARG A 57 -12.64 9.89 -2.48
CA ARG A 57 -11.24 10.31 -2.57
C ARG A 57 -10.36 9.18 -3.07
N TYR A 58 -10.48 7.99 -2.48
CA TYR A 58 -9.77 6.80 -2.93
C TYR A 58 -10.06 6.50 -4.40
N GLY A 59 -11.35 6.50 -4.80
CA GLY A 59 -11.77 6.23 -6.18
C GLY A 59 -11.26 7.24 -7.21
N ARG A 60 -11.02 8.50 -6.81
CA ARG A 60 -10.37 9.50 -7.70
C ARG A 60 -8.89 9.19 -7.93
N HIS A 61 -8.19 8.65 -6.94
CA HIS A 61 -6.78 8.29 -7.04
C HIS A 61 -6.56 6.90 -7.66
N VAL A 62 -7.42 5.95 -7.34
CA VAL A 62 -7.37 4.57 -7.79
C VAL A 62 -8.74 4.17 -8.38
N PRO A 63 -9.10 4.72 -9.56
CA PRO A 63 -10.36 4.41 -10.23
C PRO A 63 -10.44 2.95 -10.70
N SER A 64 -9.30 2.26 -10.78
CA SER A 64 -9.22 0.83 -11.06
C SER A 64 -7.90 0.24 -10.59
N ASP A 65 -7.88 -1.07 -10.35
CA ASP A 65 -6.67 -1.82 -9.98
C ASP A 65 -5.54 -1.67 -11.01
N GLN A 66 -5.88 -1.36 -12.26
CA GLN A 66 -4.90 -1.11 -13.32
C GLN A 66 -3.96 0.05 -12.98
N VAL A 67 -4.40 1.04 -12.20
CA VAL A 67 -3.56 2.18 -11.78
C VAL A 67 -2.43 1.69 -10.87
N LEU A 68 -2.76 0.90 -9.86
CA LEU A 68 -1.76 0.31 -8.96
C LEU A 68 -0.84 -0.66 -9.70
N PHE A 69 -1.42 -1.51 -10.56
CA PHE A 69 -0.65 -2.46 -11.36
C PHE A 69 0.34 -1.75 -12.29
N SER A 70 -0.08 -0.68 -12.96
CA SER A 70 0.79 0.08 -13.87
C SER A 70 1.93 0.77 -13.11
N ALA A 71 1.67 1.29 -11.91
CA ALA A 71 2.70 1.89 -11.06
C ALA A 71 3.73 0.84 -10.62
N PHE A 72 3.25 -0.33 -10.19
CA PHE A 72 4.12 -1.47 -9.86
C PHE A 72 4.95 -1.93 -11.07
N GLN A 73 4.32 -2.15 -12.22
CA GLN A 73 5.00 -2.59 -13.43
C GLN A 73 6.08 -1.60 -13.87
N LEU A 74 5.76 -0.30 -13.86
CA LEU A 74 6.72 0.75 -14.19
C LEU A 74 7.94 0.72 -13.26
N ASP A 75 7.73 0.47 -11.97
CA ASP A 75 8.83 0.38 -11.02
C ASP A 75 9.67 -0.90 -11.21
N TYR A 76 9.01 -2.03 -11.41
CA TYR A 76 9.65 -3.30 -11.70
C TYR A 76 10.53 -3.23 -12.96
N GLU A 77 10.04 -2.60 -14.03
CA GLU A 77 10.82 -2.40 -15.26
C GLU A 77 12.04 -1.48 -15.06
N ARG A 78 11.96 -0.52 -14.13
CA ARG A 78 13.05 0.41 -13.83
C ARG A 78 14.09 -0.18 -12.88
N ARG A 79 13.65 -1.01 -11.94
CA ARG A 79 14.44 -1.49 -10.79
C ARG A 79 14.12 -2.96 -10.49
N PRO A 80 14.32 -3.88 -11.44
CA PRO A 80 13.98 -5.29 -11.25
C PRO A 80 14.71 -5.91 -10.05
N GLU A 81 15.92 -5.43 -9.73
CA GLU A 81 16.74 -5.87 -8.60
C GLU A 81 16.09 -5.68 -7.22
N ASN A 82 15.13 -4.76 -7.09
CA ASN A 82 14.37 -4.57 -5.85
C ASN A 82 13.38 -5.72 -5.58
N TYR A 83 13.08 -6.51 -6.61
CA TYR A 83 12.07 -7.57 -6.60
C TYR A 83 12.69 -8.95 -6.80
N GLU A 84 13.98 -9.01 -7.15
CA GLU A 84 14.74 -10.25 -7.18
C GLU A 84 14.90 -10.80 -5.76
N SER A 85 14.31 -11.97 -5.54
CA SER A 85 14.42 -12.68 -4.27
C SER A 85 15.86 -13.17 -4.04
N VAL A 86 16.27 -13.14 -2.77
CA VAL A 86 17.54 -13.65 -2.22
C VAL A 86 17.62 -15.18 -2.39
N LEU A 87 17.79 -15.68 -3.62
CA LEU A 87 18.14 -17.09 -3.88
C LEU A 87 19.65 -17.32 -3.92
N SER A 88 20.45 -16.29 -3.63
CA SER A 88 21.90 -16.30 -3.89
C SER A 88 22.80 -16.47 -2.66
N SER A 89 22.28 -16.41 -1.41
CA SER A 89 23.12 -16.47 -0.21
C SER A 89 23.20 -17.84 0.48
N GLU A 90 22.33 -18.82 0.19
CA GLU A 90 22.38 -20.14 0.84
C GLU A 90 23.05 -21.26 0.03
N ILE A 91 23.40 -21.06 -1.26
CA ILE A 91 23.99 -22.14 -2.07
C ILE A 91 25.54 -22.18 -2.02
N VAL A 92 26.22 -21.14 -1.51
CA VAL A 92 27.70 -21.09 -1.55
C VAL A 92 28.38 -21.78 -0.35
N CYS A 93 27.69 -22.02 0.77
CA CYS A 93 28.31 -22.68 1.93
C CYS A 93 28.28 -24.23 1.91
N ALA A 94 27.61 -24.87 0.94
CA ALA A 94 27.54 -26.34 0.86
C ALA A 94 28.52 -26.97 -0.16
N ARG A 95 29.41 -26.18 -0.77
CA ARG A 95 30.33 -26.66 -1.83
C ARG A 95 31.79 -26.21 -1.69
N SER A 96 32.26 -26.04 -0.46
CA SER A 96 33.70 -25.88 -0.19
C SER A 96 34.15 -26.90 0.85
N GLN A 97 34.64 -28.02 0.31
CA GLN A 97 35.74 -28.89 0.76
C GLN A 97 35.70 -29.48 2.17
#